data_AF-A0A3G3GLA0-F1
#
_entry.id   AF-A0A3G3GLA0-F1
#
_cell.length_a   1.000
_cell.length_b   1.000
_cell.length_c   1.000
_cell.angle_alpha   90.00
_cell.angle_beta   90.00
_cell.angle_gamma   90.00
#
_symmetry.space_group_name_H-M   'P 1'
#
loop_
_entity.id
_entity.type
_entity.pdbx_description
1 polymer ?
#
loop_
_entity_poly.entity_id
_entity_poly.type
_entity_poly.pdbx_seq_one_letter_code
_entity_poly.pdbx_strand_id
1 'polypeptide(L)'
;MIRRYIFTLAEKSVIFVKKSATMTVQTLYDDVANFIANMNPTKILELKAPLEAQERVQALIKKEKESALTATEKDELDHFLVLERLIRLAKAHARQRLSGV
;
A
#
# COMPACT_ATOMS: atom_id res chain seq x y z
N MET A 1 -38.03 -29.12 17.75
CA MET A 1 -37.65 -28.38 16.52
C MET A 1 -36.96 -27.02 16.80
N ILE A 2 -36.35 -26.80 17.98
CA ILE A 2 -35.73 -25.50 18.35
C ILE A 2 -34.21 -25.60 18.61
N ARG A 3 -33.65 -26.83 18.73
CA ARG A 3 -32.21 -27.06 18.93
C ARG A 3 -31.30 -26.77 17.72
N ARG A 4 -31.87 -26.50 16.53
CA ARG A 4 -31.09 -26.23 15.31
C ARG A 4 -30.73 -24.74 15.14
N TYR A 5 -31.41 -23.84 15.86
CA TYR A 5 -31.19 -22.39 15.71
C TYR A 5 -30.04 -21.86 16.58
N ILE A 6 -29.78 -22.50 17.72
CA ILE A 6 -28.69 -22.10 18.63
C ILE A 6 -27.31 -22.48 18.05
N PHE A 7 -27.22 -23.57 17.28
CA PHE A 7 -25.97 -24.02 16.68
C PHE A 7 -25.46 -23.10 15.56
N THR A 8 -26.34 -22.37 14.86
CA THR A 8 -25.98 -21.45 13.77
C THR A 8 -25.49 -20.08 14.25
N LEU A 9 -25.76 -19.71 15.50
CA LEU A 9 -25.32 -18.42 16.06
C LEU A 9 -23.90 -18.47 16.64
N ALA A 10 -23.37 -19.67 16.96
CA ALA A 10 -22.02 -19.84 17.51
C ALA A 10 -20.90 -19.73 16.46
N GLU A 11 -21.15 -20.09 15.20
CA GLU A 11 -20.17 -19.95 14.11
C GLU A 11 -19.95 -18.50 13.68
N LYS A 12 -20.98 -17.64 13.78
CA LYS A 12 -20.87 -16.22 13.42
C LYS A 12 -20.02 -15.41 14.40
N SER A 13 -19.88 -15.87 15.65
CA SER A 13 -19.00 -15.25 16.66
C SER A 13 -17.51 -15.51 16.43
N VAL A 14 -17.14 -16.58 15.70
CA VAL A 14 -15.72 -16.92 15.45
C VAL A 14 -15.12 -16.06 14.32
N ILE A 15 -15.95 -15.51 13.44
CA ILE A 15 -15.50 -14.70 12.29
C ILE A 15 -15.28 -13.23 12.68
N PHE A 16 -15.84 -12.76 13.81
CA PHE A 16 -15.76 -11.35 14.22
C PHE A 16 -14.61 -11.02 15.18
N VAL A 17 -13.83 -12.00 15.65
CA VAL A 17 -12.56 -11.73 16.35
C VAL A 17 -11.42 -11.65 15.32
N LYS A 18 -11.56 -10.79 14.31
CA LYS A 18 -10.38 -10.34 13.57
C LYS A 18 -9.68 -9.33 14.49
N LYS A 19 -8.82 -9.89 15.36
CA LYS A 19 -7.69 -9.28 16.07
C LYS A 19 -7.73 -7.75 16.05
N SER A 20 -8.01 -7.12 17.20
CA SER A 20 -7.71 -5.70 17.40
C SER A 20 -6.19 -5.53 17.28
N ALA A 21 -5.72 -5.45 16.04
CA ALA A 21 -4.38 -5.06 15.71
C ALA A 21 -4.32 -3.56 15.98
N THR A 22 -3.38 -3.13 16.80
CA THR A 22 -3.02 -1.73 16.88
C THR A 22 -2.75 -1.26 15.45
N MET A 23 -3.58 -0.33 14.95
CA MET A 23 -3.38 0.23 13.61
C MET A 23 -2.05 0.94 13.61
N THR A 24 -1.10 0.36 12.87
CA THR A 24 0.19 0.99 12.61
C THR A 24 0.14 1.67 11.25
N VAL A 25 1.04 2.61 11.05
CA VAL A 25 1.24 3.20 9.72
C VAL A 25 1.60 2.11 8.71
N GLN A 26 2.38 1.10 9.09
CA GLN A 26 2.75 -0.03 8.23
C GLN A 26 1.53 -0.84 7.75
N THR A 27 0.63 -1.19 8.67
CA THR A 27 -0.60 -1.91 8.33
C THR A 27 -1.52 -1.05 7.45
N LEU A 28 -1.59 0.26 7.69
CA LEU A 28 -2.37 1.16 6.83
C LEU A 28 -1.81 1.25 5.41
N TYR A 29 -0.48 1.34 5.24
CA TYR A 29 0.16 1.29 3.92
C TYR A 29 -0.20 0.01 3.18
N ASP A 30 -0.14 -1.13 3.88
CA ASP A 30 -0.46 -2.43 3.30
C ASP A 30 -1.93 -2.53 2.90
N ASP A 31 -2.85 -2.09 3.76
CA ASP A 31 -4.29 -2.09 3.49
C ASP A 31 -4.65 -1.24 2.25
N VAL A 32 -4.11 -0.02 2.16
CA VAL A 32 -4.34 0.89 1.02
C VAL A 32 -3.70 0.31 -0.25
N ALA A 33 -2.49 -0.21 -0.17
CA ALA A 33 -1.83 -0.86 -1.29
C ALA A 33 -2.62 -2.07 -1.81
N ASN A 34 -3.14 -2.88 -0.89
CA ASN A 34 -3.96 -4.04 -1.18
C ASN A 34 -5.29 -3.63 -1.85
N PHE A 35 -5.91 -2.54 -1.37
CA PHE A 35 -7.10 -1.95 -1.99
C PHE A 35 -6.82 -1.49 -3.43
N ILE A 36 -5.73 -0.77 -3.66
CA ILE A 36 -5.31 -0.31 -5.00
C ILE A 36 -5.09 -1.49 -5.94
N ALA A 37 -4.38 -2.52 -5.48
CA ALA A 37 -4.08 -3.71 -6.25
C ALA A 37 -5.35 -4.49 -6.66
N ASN A 38 -6.41 -4.47 -5.85
CA ASN A 38 -7.69 -5.10 -6.15
C ASN A 38 -8.44 -4.47 -7.32
N MET A 39 -8.25 -3.17 -7.61
CA MET A 39 -9.02 -2.48 -8.64
C MET A 39 -8.70 -2.98 -10.05
N ASN A 40 -7.40 -3.12 -10.37
CA ASN A 40 -6.94 -3.66 -11.65
C ASN A 40 -5.46 -4.07 -11.55
N PRO A 41 -5.15 -5.32 -11.14
CA PRO A 41 -3.77 -5.76 -10.93
C PRO A 41 -2.86 -5.50 -12.13
N THR A 42 -3.34 -5.76 -13.35
CA THR A 42 -2.57 -5.58 -14.59
C THR A 42 -2.20 -4.11 -14.81
N LYS A 43 -3.16 -3.18 -14.71
CA LYS A 43 -2.89 -1.74 -14.87
C LYS A 43 -1.98 -1.20 -13.77
N ILE A 44 -2.07 -1.72 -12.54
CA ILE A 44 -1.17 -1.32 -11.45
C ILE A 44 0.27 -1.74 -11.75
N LEU A 45 0.50 -2.91 -12.36
CA LEU A 45 1.85 -3.32 -12.77
C LEU A 45 2.41 -2.45 -13.90
N GLU A 46 1.55 -2.03 -14.82
CA GLU A 46 1.89 -1.16 -15.96
C GLU A 46 2.10 0.31 -15.56
N LEU A 47 1.64 0.72 -14.37
CA LEU A 47 1.76 2.09 -13.89
C LEU A 47 3.22 2.54 -13.87
N LYS A 48 3.52 3.63 -14.58
CA LYS A 48 4.83 4.27 -14.63
C LYS A 48 4.68 5.74 -14.25
N ALA A 49 5.64 6.26 -13.50
CA ALA A 49 5.74 7.69 -13.25
C ALA A 49 6.03 8.41 -14.58
N PRO A 50 5.47 9.61 -14.80
CA PRO A 50 5.83 10.43 -15.95
C PRO A 50 7.31 10.83 -15.89
N LEU A 51 7.91 11.13 -17.04
CA LEU A 51 9.36 11.38 -17.15
C LEU A 51 9.78 12.57 -16.26
N GLU A 52 8.99 13.64 -16.25
CA GLU A 52 9.29 14.85 -15.47
C GLU A 52 9.38 14.54 -13.96
N ALA A 53 8.52 13.65 -13.46
CA ALA A 53 8.55 13.23 -12.05
C ALA A 53 9.78 12.37 -11.74
N GLN A 54 10.19 11.49 -12.66
CA GLN A 54 11.40 10.69 -12.51
C GLN A 54 12.65 11.58 -12.47
N GLU A 55 12.75 12.54 -13.38
CA GLU A 55 13.86 13.50 -13.44
C GLU A 55 13.91 14.37 -12.18
N ARG A 56 12.75 14.85 -11.70
CA ARG A 56 12.68 15.67 -10.48
C ARG A 56 13.18 14.91 -9.25
N VAL A 57 12.73 13.68 -9.04
CA VAL A 57 13.22 12.81 -7.95
C VAL A 57 14.71 12.59 -8.05
N GLN A 58 15.23 12.31 -9.25
CA GLN A 58 16.66 12.08 -9.44
C GLN A 58 17.48 13.35 -9.14
N ALA A 59 16.99 14.51 -9.55
CA ALA A 59 17.63 15.79 -9.24
C ALA A 59 17.67 16.07 -7.73
N LEU A 60 16.57 15.80 -7.02
CA LEU A 60 16.50 15.95 -5.55
C LEU A 60 17.45 14.98 -4.84
N ILE A 61 17.49 13.70 -5.23
CA ILE A 61 18.41 12.71 -4.66
C ILE A 61 19.87 13.08 -4.93
N LYS A 62 20.18 13.54 -6.15
CA LYS A 62 21.51 14.00 -6.51
C LYS A 62 21.91 15.20 -5.65
N LYS A 63 21.02 16.18 -5.52
CA LYS A 63 21.24 17.38 -4.72
C LYS A 63 21.44 17.04 -3.24
N GLU A 64 20.66 16.13 -2.65
CA GLU A 64 20.79 15.68 -1.26
C GLU A 64 22.18 15.06 -0.96
N LYS A 65 22.78 14.40 -1.95
CA LYS A 65 24.12 13.79 -1.83
C LYS A 65 25.24 14.79 -2.00
N GLU A 66 25.06 15.79 -2.86
CA GLU A 66 26.08 16.79 -3.21
C GLU A 66 26.03 18.02 -2.30
N SER A 67 24.87 18.31 -1.71
CA SER A 67 24.58 19.54 -0.97
C SER A 67 23.35 19.38 -0.05
N ALA A 68 23.04 20.41 0.74
CA ALA A 68 21.82 20.41 1.53
C ALA A 68 20.58 20.71 0.67
N LEU A 69 19.50 19.95 0.87
CA LEU A 69 18.18 20.32 0.39
C LEU A 69 17.62 21.48 1.23
N THR A 70 16.87 22.36 0.58
CA THR A 70 15.99 23.28 1.31
C THR A 70 14.87 22.51 2.01
N ALA A 71 14.21 23.13 3.00
CA ALA A 71 13.09 22.49 3.70
C ALA A 71 11.97 22.06 2.74
N THR A 72 11.66 22.88 1.74
CA THR A 72 10.64 22.58 0.71
C THR A 72 11.07 21.41 -0.18
N GLU A 73 12.34 21.35 -0.58
CA GLU A 73 12.84 20.23 -1.39
C GLU A 73 12.90 18.92 -0.61
N LYS A 74 13.19 18.99 0.69
CA LYS A 74 13.14 17.82 1.58
C LYS A 74 11.71 17.30 1.69
N ASP A 75 10.75 18.18 1.93
CA ASP A 75 9.32 17.84 2.00
C ASP A 75 8.82 17.21 0.68
N GLU A 76 9.20 17.80 -0.45
CA GLU A 76 8.91 17.26 -1.78
C GLU A 76 9.50 15.85 -1.96
N LEU A 77 10.77 15.64 -1.60
CA LEU A 77 11.42 14.33 -1.67
C LEU A 77 10.73 13.31 -0.76
N ASP A 78 10.37 13.69 0.47
CA ASP A 78 9.69 12.82 1.42
C ASP A 78 8.31 12.39 0.89
N HIS A 79 7.57 13.28 0.22
CA HIS A 79 6.33 12.95 -0.49
C HIS A 79 6.54 11.95 -1.64
N PHE A 80 7.60 12.12 -2.44
CA PHE A 80 7.94 11.15 -3.49
C PHE A 80 8.24 9.77 -2.92
N LEU A 81 8.98 9.69 -1.80
CA LEU A 81 9.31 8.42 -1.14
C LEU A 81 8.08 7.72 -0.56
N VAL A 82 7.13 8.48 -0.02
CA VAL A 82 5.84 7.95 0.45
C VAL A 82 5.04 7.34 -0.69
N LEU A 83 4.91 8.05 -1.82
CA LEU A 83 4.20 7.57 -3.00
C LEU A 83 4.88 6.33 -3.59
N GLU A 84 6.20 6.34 -3.72
CA GLU A 84 6.98 5.23 -4.25
C GLU A 84 6.76 3.97 -3.41
N ARG A 85 6.82 4.09 -2.08
CA ARG A 85 6.58 2.97 -1.17
C ARG A 85 5.18 2.40 -1.32
N LEU A 86 4.15 3.24 -1.40
CA LEU A 86 2.77 2.81 -1.59
C LEU A 86 2.59 2.06 -2.91
N ILE A 87 3.12 2.60 -4.01
CA ILE A 87 3.02 1.96 -5.33
C ILE A 87 3.81 0.65 -5.39
N ARG A 88 4.98 0.56 -4.74
CA ARG A 88 5.72 -0.71 -4.65
C ARG A 88 4.91 -1.80 -3.96
N LEU A 89 4.28 -1.49 -2.83
CA LEU A 89 3.42 -2.44 -2.13
C LEU A 89 2.23 -2.83 -3.00
N ALA A 90 1.57 -1.87 -3.67
CA ALA A 90 0.45 -2.16 -4.56
C ALA A 90 0.87 -3.08 -5.72
N LYS A 91 2.06 -2.88 -6.30
CA LYS A 91 2.62 -3.77 -7.31
C LYS A 91 2.93 -5.16 -6.77
N ALA A 92 3.46 -5.28 -5.56
CA ALA A 92 3.71 -6.59 -4.93
C ALA A 92 2.40 -7.38 -4.76
N HIS A 93 1.38 -6.71 -4.21
CA HIS A 93 0.01 -7.23 -4.07
C HIS A 93 -0.63 -7.61 -5.41
N ALA A 94 -0.41 -6.82 -6.46
CA ALA A 94 -0.91 -7.12 -7.80
C ALA A 94 -0.24 -8.37 -8.40
N ARG A 95 1.08 -8.55 -8.20
CA ARG A 95 1.79 -9.76 -8.65
C ARG A 95 1.25 -11.01 -7.96
N GLN A 96 1.07 -10.98 -6.65
CA GLN A 96 0.54 -12.11 -5.88
C GLN A 96 -0.79 -12.61 -6.47
N ARG A 97 -1.71 -11.69 -6.76
CA ARG A 97 -3.01 -12.00 -7.37
C ARG A 97 -2.90 -12.64 -8.75
N LEU A 98 -2.00 -12.13 -9.60
CA LEU A 98 -1.82 -12.67 -10.95
C LEU A 98 -1.01 -13.97 -10.98
N SER A 99 -0.17 -14.21 -9.97
CA SER A 99 0.58 -15.46 -9.83
C SER A 99 -0.25 -16.64 -9.32
N GLY A 100 -1.51 -16.43 -8.91
CA GLY A 100 -2.38 -17.49 -8.40
C GLY A 100 -1.88 -18.16 -7.11
N VAL A 101 -1.00 -17.48 -6.37
CA VAL A 101 -0.45 -17.91 -5.07
C VAL A 101 -1.17 -17.16 -3.95
#